data_AF-A0A5C7EYT0-F1
#
_entry.id   AF-A0A5C7EYT0-F1
#
_cell.length_a   1.000
_cell.length_b   1.000
_cell.length_c   1.000
_cell.angle_alpha   90.00
_cell.angle_beta   90.00
_cell.angle_gamma   90.00
#
_symmetry.space_group_name_H-M   'P 1'
#
loop_
_entity.id
_entity.type
_entity.pdbx_description
1 polymer ?
#
loop_
_entity_poly.entity_id
_entity_poly.type
_entity_poly.pdbx_seq_one_letter_code
_entity_poly.pdbx_strand_id
1 'polypeptide(L)'
;MPFLLATPTSNYNFSPERFKMEQQILSDGMLAGAYDTAPSGLQELLGRESEAYGRILAQSPGSVLYYKAVDDLEGLQAEERGAGYLVGDDGVGDFCASIAGRLSDMREPGLFASARELPAAYYLSFLFSQVPSPVFFCLAFLVCWKSRSVWMSTSILFRSPIPAGRRYFTYLLLSIGNSVVLYSAVVFIICLPALAYNGIGYLEYPVAMLQGGGVTESTVGLSLAQSFTSVLLVSSLSAALMGLFLRCDGWAFVSLLILVGFSLLPMTPLFFGLGDAAMGAFYSSPLAVFDFNRVFGGFSYVADIENAHILIDLDLILFTACAFVIACVLLGVVVCAAYKGGRRNAAT
;
A
#
# COMPACT_ATOMS: atom_id res chain seq x y z
N MET A 1 21.63 9.60 4.85
CA MET A 1 20.29 10.00 4.36
C MET A 1 19.32 8.92 4.78
N PRO A 2 18.37 9.18 5.70
CA PRO A 2 17.42 8.15 6.09
C PRO A 2 16.43 7.96 4.92
N PHE A 3 16.21 6.71 4.54
CA PHE A 3 15.26 6.30 3.51
C PHE A 3 13.87 6.86 3.82
N LEU A 4 13.39 7.80 2.99
CA LEU A 4 12.04 8.38 3.04
C LEU A 4 10.94 7.41 2.54
N LEU A 5 11.32 6.18 2.16
CA LEU A 5 10.46 5.18 1.52
C LEU A 5 10.50 3.82 2.22
N ALA A 6 10.80 3.77 3.53
CA ALA A 6 10.58 2.55 4.30
C ALA A 6 9.07 2.33 4.44
N THR A 7 8.51 1.51 3.56
CA THR A 7 7.22 0.86 3.77
C THR A 7 7.36 -0.03 5.02
N PRO A 8 6.43 0.03 5.99
CA PRO A 8 6.46 -0.85 7.17
C PRO A 8 6.09 -2.30 6.85
N THR A 9 5.80 -2.60 5.59
CA THR A 9 5.92 -3.95 5.03
C THR A 9 7.39 -4.15 4.68
N SER A 10 8.08 -4.90 5.52
CA SER A 10 9.40 -5.43 5.17
C SER A 10 9.24 -6.40 4.01
N ASN A 11 10.01 -6.17 2.96
CA ASN A 11 10.04 -7.06 1.81
C ASN A 11 10.94 -8.25 2.19
N TYR A 12 10.42 -9.47 2.11
CA TYR A 12 11.18 -10.68 2.41
C TYR A 12 11.31 -11.56 1.19
N ASN A 13 12.44 -12.25 1.15
CA ASN A 13 12.81 -13.11 0.05
C ASN A 13 12.66 -14.58 0.50
N PHE A 14 11.60 -15.27 0.10
CA PHE A 14 11.49 -16.73 0.17
C PHE A 14 11.81 -17.37 -1.19
N SER A 15 12.68 -16.77 -2.00
CA SER A 15 13.17 -17.42 -3.21
C SER A 15 13.98 -18.68 -2.87
N PRO A 16 13.88 -19.71 -3.72
CA PRO A 16 14.77 -20.85 -3.64
C PRO A 16 16.25 -20.46 -3.75
N GLU A 17 16.57 -19.38 -4.47
CA GLU A 17 17.94 -18.90 -4.65
C GLU A 17 18.55 -18.42 -3.33
N ARG A 18 17.80 -17.65 -2.53
CA ARG A 18 18.21 -17.27 -1.17
C ARG A 18 18.50 -18.50 -0.33
N PHE A 19 17.55 -19.44 -0.25
CA PHE A 19 17.71 -20.62 0.59
C PHE A 19 18.89 -21.49 0.15
N LYS A 20 19.15 -21.57 -1.16
CA LYS A 20 20.32 -22.26 -1.69
C LYS A 20 21.63 -21.57 -1.30
N MET A 21 21.67 -20.24 -1.35
CA MET A 21 22.84 -19.46 -0.94
C MET A 21 23.10 -19.61 0.57
N GLU A 22 22.07 -19.48 1.41
CA GLU A 22 22.18 -19.66 2.86
C GLU A 22 22.61 -21.08 3.24
N GLN A 23 22.03 -22.10 2.58
CA GLN A 23 22.47 -23.49 2.75
C GLN A 23 23.95 -23.68 2.41
N GLN A 24 24.41 -23.08 1.30
CA GLN A 24 25.82 -23.16 0.90
C GLN A 24 26.74 -22.53 1.95
N ILE A 25 26.43 -21.32 2.42
CA ILE A 25 27.20 -20.62 3.47
C ILE A 25 27.28 -21.48 4.73
N LEU A 26 26.15 -22.02 5.19
CA LEU A 26 26.11 -22.86 6.38
C LEU A 26 26.94 -24.15 6.18
N SER A 27 26.75 -24.83 5.05
CA SER A 27 27.46 -26.07 4.75
C SER A 27 28.98 -25.87 4.64
N ASP A 28 29.43 -24.78 4.01
CA ASP A 28 30.84 -24.43 3.89
C ASP A 28 31.44 -24.11 5.26
N GLY A 29 30.70 -23.39 6.11
CA GLY A 29 31.11 -23.09 7.49
C GLY A 29 31.23 -24.35 8.36
N MET A 30 30.29 -25.27 8.25
CA MET A 30 30.33 -26.58 8.94
C MET A 30 31.52 -27.43 8.46
N LEU A 31 31.75 -27.51 7.15
CA LEU A 31 32.86 -28.27 6.57
C LEU A 31 34.23 -27.67 6.90
N ALA A 32 34.31 -26.33 7.03
CA ALA A 32 35.53 -25.64 7.42
C ALA A 32 35.83 -25.73 8.94
N GLY A 33 34.96 -26.36 9.73
CA GLY A 33 35.11 -26.49 11.19
C GLY A 33 34.89 -25.17 11.94
N ALA A 34 34.22 -24.19 11.33
CA ALA A 34 33.98 -22.87 11.95
C ALA A 34 33.16 -22.96 13.25
N TYR A 35 32.39 -24.04 13.42
CA TYR A 35 31.50 -24.27 14.55
C TYR A 35 31.99 -25.37 15.49
N ASP A 36 33.19 -25.94 15.29
CA ASP A 36 33.69 -27.08 16.08
C ASP A 36 33.85 -26.75 17.57
N THR A 37 34.13 -25.49 17.89
CA THR A 37 34.25 -24.99 19.27
C THR A 37 32.97 -24.37 19.81
N ALA A 38 31.87 -24.39 19.03
CA ALA A 38 30.59 -23.86 19.47
C ALA A 38 29.96 -24.74 20.57
N PRO A 39 29.05 -24.19 21.40
CA PRO A 39 28.26 -24.99 22.33
C PRO A 39 27.52 -26.12 21.61
N SER A 40 27.41 -27.29 22.25
CA SER A 40 26.78 -28.47 21.65
C SER A 40 25.33 -28.20 21.21
N GLY A 41 24.60 -27.35 21.94
CA GLY A 41 23.24 -26.95 21.56
C GLY A 41 23.20 -26.14 20.25
N LEU A 42 24.19 -25.31 19.97
CA LEU A 42 24.28 -24.60 18.69
C LEU A 42 24.64 -25.56 17.55
N GLN A 43 25.56 -26.51 17.77
CA GLN A 43 25.89 -27.52 16.76
C GLN A 43 24.68 -28.37 16.36
N GLU A 44 23.83 -28.73 17.32
CA GLU A 44 22.58 -29.44 17.07
C GLU A 44 21.59 -28.60 16.25
N LEU A 45 21.43 -27.31 16.59
CA LEU A 45 20.54 -26.40 15.87
C LEU A 45 20.99 -26.18 14.42
N LEU A 46 22.30 -25.93 14.19
CA LEU A 46 22.86 -25.78 12.84
C LEU A 46 22.68 -27.06 11.98
N GLY A 47 22.77 -28.24 12.60
CA GLY A 47 22.47 -29.50 11.92
C GLY A 47 21.01 -29.58 11.47
N ARG A 48 20.07 -29.24 12.37
CA ARG A 48 18.63 -29.17 12.07
C ARG A 48 18.32 -28.09 11.01
N GLU A 49 19.03 -26.98 11.04
CA GLU A 49 18.87 -25.87 10.09
C GLU A 49 19.33 -26.29 8.69
N SER A 50 20.49 -26.93 8.56
CA SER A 50 20.97 -27.49 7.29
C SER A 50 19.99 -28.50 6.68
N GLU A 51 19.40 -29.36 7.51
CA GLU A 51 18.35 -30.29 7.10
C GLU A 51 17.07 -29.56 6.66
N ALA A 52 16.67 -28.50 7.36
CA ALA A 52 15.51 -27.68 7.02
C ALA A 52 15.69 -27.00 5.65
N TYR A 53 16.85 -26.40 5.38
CA TYR A 53 17.17 -25.87 4.04
C TYR A 53 17.08 -26.94 2.95
N GLY A 54 17.59 -28.14 3.22
CA GLY A 54 17.48 -29.27 2.28
C GLY A 54 16.03 -29.68 2.02
N ARG A 55 15.19 -29.67 3.05
CA ARG A 55 13.75 -29.93 2.92
C ARG A 55 13.06 -28.87 2.06
N ILE A 56 13.34 -27.58 2.28
CA ILE A 56 12.77 -26.47 1.49
C ILE A 56 13.10 -26.64 0.01
N LEU A 57 14.37 -26.84 -0.32
CA LEU A 57 14.86 -26.94 -1.70
C LEU A 57 14.39 -28.21 -2.42
N ALA A 58 13.98 -29.24 -1.68
CA ALA A 58 13.38 -30.45 -2.25
C ALA A 58 11.90 -30.27 -2.62
N GLN A 59 11.22 -29.24 -2.10
CA GLN A 59 9.81 -28.96 -2.42
C GLN A 59 9.67 -28.07 -3.65
N SER A 60 8.51 -28.18 -4.32
CA SER A 60 8.15 -27.22 -5.38
C SER A 60 7.94 -25.83 -4.77
N PRO A 61 8.61 -24.77 -5.28
CA PRO A 61 8.40 -23.41 -4.82
C PRO A 61 6.92 -23.01 -4.94
N GLY A 62 6.41 -22.27 -3.94
CA GLY A 62 4.99 -21.88 -3.92
C GLY A 62 4.01 -23.04 -3.66
N SER A 63 4.47 -24.11 -3.02
CA SER A 63 3.58 -25.18 -2.54
C SER A 63 3.35 -25.06 -1.03
N VAL A 64 2.28 -25.69 -0.54
CA VAL A 64 2.00 -25.78 0.91
C VAL A 64 3.18 -26.38 1.67
N LEU A 65 3.77 -27.46 1.14
CA LEU A 65 4.91 -28.12 1.77
C LEU A 65 6.16 -27.25 1.77
N TYR A 66 6.31 -26.40 0.75
CA TYR A 66 7.39 -25.42 0.71
C TYR A 66 7.25 -24.42 1.87
N TYR A 67 6.10 -23.77 2.02
CA TYR A 67 5.89 -22.80 3.10
C TYR A 67 5.89 -23.44 4.49
N LYS A 68 5.43 -24.69 4.61
CA LYS A 68 5.57 -25.45 5.86
C LYS A 68 7.03 -25.68 6.23
N ALA A 69 7.88 -26.02 5.25
CA ALA A 69 9.31 -26.19 5.49
C ALA A 69 10.02 -24.87 5.81
N VAL A 70 9.54 -23.75 5.25
CA VAL A 70 10.00 -22.40 5.61
C VAL A 70 9.57 -22.05 7.04
N ASP A 71 8.32 -22.31 7.42
CA ASP A 71 7.81 -22.09 8.78
C ASP A 71 8.61 -22.88 9.83
N ASP A 72 8.91 -24.15 9.53
CA ASP A 72 9.80 -24.98 10.37
C ASP A 72 11.20 -24.34 10.53
N LEU A 73 11.78 -23.78 9.47
CA LEU A 73 13.09 -23.11 9.49
C LEU A 73 13.06 -21.83 10.33
N GLU A 74 12.06 -20.98 10.12
CA GLU A 74 11.91 -19.73 10.88
C GLU A 74 11.69 -20.02 12.38
N GLY A 75 11.00 -21.13 12.71
CA GLY A 75 10.89 -21.64 14.07
C GLY A 75 12.23 -22.06 14.69
N LEU A 76 13.13 -22.68 13.92
CA LEU A 76 14.49 -22.99 14.36
C LEU A 76 15.31 -21.72 14.61
N GLN A 77 15.21 -20.74 13.71
CA GLN A 77 15.92 -19.46 13.86
C GLN A 77 15.39 -18.65 15.05
N ALA A 78 14.10 -18.79 15.38
CA ALA A 78 13.54 -18.24 16.62
C ALA A 78 14.09 -18.95 17.87
N GLU A 79 14.31 -20.27 17.81
CA GLU A 79 14.95 -21.05 18.89
C GLU A 79 16.40 -20.59 19.11
N GLU A 80 17.16 -20.37 18.04
CA GLU A 80 18.53 -19.83 18.10
C GLU A 80 18.60 -18.42 18.67
N ARG A 81 17.66 -17.54 18.28
CA ARG A 81 17.52 -16.18 18.86
C ARG A 81 17.20 -16.24 20.34
N GLY A 82 16.22 -17.06 20.74
CA GLY A 82 15.82 -17.24 22.14
C GLY A 82 16.94 -17.80 23.02
N ALA A 83 17.84 -18.61 22.44
CA ALA A 83 19.05 -19.11 23.10
C ALA A 83 20.22 -18.11 23.11
N GLY A 84 20.10 -16.97 22.40
CA GLY A 84 21.12 -15.94 22.30
C GLY A 84 22.27 -16.27 21.34
N TYR A 85 22.09 -17.25 20.45
CA TYR A 85 23.08 -17.62 19.44
C TYR A 85 22.98 -16.78 18.16
N LEU A 86 21.77 -16.34 17.81
CA LEU A 86 21.52 -15.48 16.67
C LEU A 86 21.26 -14.05 17.13
N VAL A 87 21.98 -13.08 16.55
CA VAL A 87 21.76 -11.64 16.79
C VAL A 87 20.98 -11.07 15.60
N GLY A 88 19.74 -10.66 15.83
CA GLY A 88 18.85 -10.12 14.81
C GLY A 88 17.69 -9.33 15.41
N ASP A 89 16.92 -8.65 14.57
CA ASP A 89 15.67 -8.00 14.97
C ASP A 89 14.57 -9.06 15.07
N ASP A 90 14.05 -9.28 16.28
CA ASP A 90 13.00 -10.27 16.54
C ASP A 90 11.75 -10.04 15.69
N GLY A 91 11.41 -8.77 15.42
CA GLY A 91 10.24 -8.44 14.61
C GLY A 91 10.33 -9.02 13.20
N VAL A 92 11.51 -9.07 12.61
CA VAL A 92 11.71 -9.56 11.25
C VAL A 92 11.45 -11.07 11.15
N GLY A 93 12.06 -11.85 12.04
CA GLY A 93 11.87 -13.30 12.03
C GLY A 93 10.43 -13.70 12.39
N ASP A 94 9.83 -13.00 13.35
CA ASP A 94 8.45 -13.27 13.76
C ASP A 94 7.46 -12.99 12.62
N PHE A 95 7.74 -11.98 11.79
CA PHE A 95 6.98 -11.71 10.58
C PHE A 95 7.10 -12.86 9.57
N CYS A 96 8.32 -13.32 9.31
CA CYS A 96 8.57 -14.37 8.32
C CYS A 96 7.87 -15.67 8.72
N ALA A 97 7.96 -16.05 9.99
CA ALA A 97 7.23 -17.18 10.57
C ALA A 97 5.71 -17.00 10.40
N SER A 98 5.15 -15.84 10.78
CA SER A 98 3.72 -15.58 10.66
C SER A 98 3.20 -15.72 9.21
N ILE A 99 3.91 -15.14 8.23
CA ILE A 99 3.52 -15.28 6.82
C ILE A 99 3.69 -16.73 6.34
N ALA A 100 4.82 -17.38 6.63
CA ALA A 100 5.08 -18.75 6.20
C ALA A 100 4.02 -19.73 6.74
N GLY A 101 3.70 -19.64 8.04
CA GLY A 101 2.64 -20.42 8.68
C GLY A 101 1.29 -20.22 7.98
N ARG A 102 0.88 -18.96 7.73
CA ARG A 102 -0.38 -18.65 7.03
C ARG A 102 -0.42 -19.16 5.60
N LEU A 103 0.69 -19.08 4.87
CA LEU A 103 0.78 -19.61 3.51
C LEU A 103 0.74 -21.14 3.50
N SER A 104 1.27 -21.79 4.54
CA SER A 104 1.16 -23.24 4.69
C SER A 104 -0.28 -23.73 4.94
N ASP A 105 -1.14 -22.89 5.53
CA ASP A 105 -2.55 -23.20 5.72
C ASP A 105 -3.42 -22.98 4.47
N MET A 106 -2.89 -22.26 3.47
CA MET A 106 -3.62 -22.02 2.23
C MET A 106 -3.65 -23.27 1.35
N ARG A 107 -4.70 -23.40 0.54
CA ARG A 107 -4.78 -24.49 -0.45
C ARG A 107 -3.79 -24.34 -1.59
N GLU A 108 -3.63 -23.11 -2.08
CA GLU A 108 -2.80 -22.76 -3.24
C GLU A 108 -1.99 -21.49 -2.94
N PRO A 109 -0.95 -21.58 -2.08
CA PRO A 109 -0.13 -20.43 -1.75
C PRO A 109 0.80 -20.10 -2.92
N GLY A 110 0.41 -19.15 -3.77
CA GLY A 110 1.27 -18.70 -4.88
C GLY A 110 2.60 -18.13 -4.38
N LEU A 111 3.71 -18.39 -5.09
CA LEU A 111 4.96 -17.63 -4.96
C LEU A 111 5.10 -16.77 -6.21
N PHE A 112 5.29 -15.45 -6.03
CA PHE A 112 5.32 -14.49 -7.13
C PHE A 112 6.71 -13.86 -7.23
N ALA A 113 7.36 -14.04 -8.39
CA ALA A 113 8.69 -13.51 -8.70
C ALA A 113 8.66 -12.03 -9.08
N SER A 114 7.53 -11.56 -9.61
CA SER A 114 7.39 -10.17 -10.06
C SER A 114 5.98 -9.63 -9.87
N ALA A 115 5.87 -8.31 -9.80
CA ALA A 115 4.60 -7.59 -9.86
C ALA A 115 3.76 -7.93 -11.10
N ARG A 116 4.38 -8.44 -12.19
CA ARG A 116 3.69 -8.87 -13.42
C ARG A 116 2.76 -10.07 -13.21
N GLU A 117 3.14 -10.94 -12.28
CA GLU A 117 2.47 -12.22 -12.01
C GLU A 117 1.34 -12.05 -10.99
N LEU A 118 1.24 -10.87 -10.38
CA LEU A 118 0.26 -10.60 -9.34
C LEU A 118 -1.17 -10.57 -9.92
N PRO A 119 -2.11 -11.28 -9.29
CA PRO A 119 -3.53 -11.05 -9.47
C PRO A 119 -3.91 -9.61 -9.14
N ALA A 120 -5.01 -9.12 -9.73
CA ALA A 120 -5.43 -7.73 -9.65
C ALA A 120 -5.57 -7.20 -8.20
N ALA A 121 -6.11 -8.00 -7.28
CA ALA A 121 -6.25 -7.60 -5.89
C ALA A 121 -4.90 -7.47 -5.17
N TYR A 122 -3.95 -8.37 -5.46
CA TYR A 122 -2.62 -8.37 -4.83
C TYR A 122 -1.82 -7.20 -5.37
N TYR A 123 -1.88 -6.98 -6.68
CA TYR A 123 -1.27 -5.85 -7.34
C TYR A 123 -1.80 -4.51 -6.82
N LEU A 124 -3.12 -4.39 -6.62
CA LEU A 124 -3.71 -3.18 -6.07
C LEU A 124 -3.28 -2.93 -4.62
N SER A 125 -3.28 -3.97 -3.78
CA SER A 125 -2.83 -3.86 -2.39
C SER A 125 -1.35 -3.48 -2.31
N PHE A 126 -0.53 -4.04 -3.21
CA PHE A 126 0.86 -3.65 -3.39
C PHE A 126 1.00 -2.18 -3.82
N LEU A 127 0.20 -1.69 -4.76
CA LEU A 127 0.26 -0.27 -5.16
C LEU A 127 -0.10 0.67 -4.01
N PHE A 128 -1.08 0.30 -3.18
CA PHE A 128 -1.43 1.09 -2.01
C PHE A 128 -0.33 1.13 -0.95
N SER A 129 0.47 0.07 -0.78
CA SER A 129 1.61 0.12 0.14
C SER A 129 2.77 0.96 -0.40
N GLN A 130 3.03 0.89 -1.72
CA GLN A 130 4.19 1.56 -2.34
C GLN A 130 3.99 3.06 -2.61
N VAL A 131 2.78 3.48 -3.01
CA VAL A 131 2.54 4.88 -3.41
C VAL A 131 2.34 5.75 -2.17
N PRO A 132 3.16 6.79 -1.92
CA PRO A 132 3.02 7.60 -0.72
C PRO A 132 1.60 8.19 -0.55
N SER A 133 1.03 8.11 0.65
CA SER A 133 -0.31 8.60 0.97
C SER A 133 -0.61 10.04 0.47
N PRO A 134 0.34 11.01 0.50
CA PRO A 134 0.10 12.35 -0.06
C PRO A 134 -0.28 12.37 -1.55
N VAL A 135 0.22 11.43 -2.34
CA VAL A 135 -0.08 11.33 -3.79
C VAL A 135 -1.57 11.05 -3.99
N PHE A 136 -2.12 10.14 -3.20
CA PHE A 136 -3.56 9.87 -3.23
C PHE A 136 -4.33 11.14 -2.87
N PHE A 137 -3.90 11.91 -1.88
CA PHE A 137 -4.62 13.12 -1.46
C PHE A 137 -4.59 14.21 -2.53
N CYS A 138 -3.48 14.36 -3.27
CA CYS A 138 -3.38 15.29 -4.40
C CYS A 138 -4.51 15.08 -5.42
N LEU A 139 -4.86 13.83 -5.74
CA LEU A 139 -5.94 13.53 -6.66
C LEU A 139 -7.30 14.01 -6.12
N ALA A 140 -7.63 13.70 -4.86
CA ALA A 140 -8.84 14.17 -4.20
C ALA A 140 -8.94 15.71 -4.19
N PHE A 141 -7.82 16.41 -3.97
CA PHE A 141 -7.79 17.88 -4.00
C PHE A 141 -8.07 18.44 -5.38
N LEU A 142 -7.45 17.88 -6.42
CA LEU A 142 -7.66 18.35 -7.79
C LEU A 142 -9.13 18.21 -8.20
N VAL A 143 -9.78 17.09 -7.82
CA VAL A 143 -11.21 16.88 -8.07
C VAL A 143 -12.07 17.89 -7.31
N CYS A 144 -11.81 18.10 -6.01
CA CYS A 144 -12.57 19.05 -5.20
C CYS A 144 -12.36 20.50 -5.66
N TRP A 145 -11.14 20.87 -6.05
CA TRP A 145 -10.77 22.18 -6.61
C TRP A 145 -11.48 22.43 -7.93
N LYS A 146 -11.38 21.48 -8.87
CA LYS A 146 -12.06 21.60 -10.17
C LYS A 146 -13.57 21.64 -10.01
N SER A 147 -14.13 20.80 -9.13
CA SER A 147 -15.55 20.86 -8.79
C SER A 147 -15.91 22.26 -8.29
N ARG A 148 -15.14 22.85 -7.36
CA ARG A 148 -15.37 24.23 -6.92
C ARG A 148 -15.28 25.24 -8.06
N SER A 149 -14.25 25.18 -8.89
CA SER A 149 -14.06 26.12 -10.01
C SER A 149 -15.21 26.07 -11.02
N VAL A 150 -15.68 24.87 -11.35
CA VAL A 150 -16.88 24.68 -12.19
C VAL A 150 -18.10 25.28 -11.48
N TRP A 151 -18.32 24.93 -10.22
CA TRP A 151 -19.44 25.45 -9.42
C TRP A 151 -19.48 26.99 -9.33
N MET A 152 -18.33 27.65 -9.20
CA MET A 152 -18.23 29.11 -9.17
C MET A 152 -18.40 29.73 -10.57
N SER A 153 -17.95 29.07 -11.63
CA SER A 153 -17.99 29.59 -13.00
C SER A 153 -19.32 29.34 -13.75
N THR A 154 -20.04 28.26 -13.45
CA THR A 154 -21.35 27.95 -14.06
C THR A 154 -22.49 28.49 -13.20
N SER A 155 -22.84 29.75 -13.44
CA SER A 155 -23.80 30.55 -12.67
C SER A 155 -25.29 30.18 -12.87
N ILE A 156 -25.68 28.92 -12.67
CA ILE A 156 -27.12 28.55 -12.62
C ILE A 156 -27.54 28.26 -11.18
N LEU A 157 -26.75 27.48 -10.42
CA LEU A 157 -27.05 27.15 -9.02
C LEU A 157 -26.85 28.34 -8.06
N PHE A 158 -25.93 29.26 -8.38
CA PHE A 158 -25.78 30.51 -7.61
C PHE A 158 -26.97 31.47 -7.80
N ARG A 159 -27.62 31.42 -8.98
CA ARG A 159 -28.79 32.23 -9.33
C ARG A 159 -30.13 31.57 -8.95
N SER A 160 -30.14 30.28 -8.68
CA SER A 160 -31.33 29.55 -8.20
C SER A 160 -31.55 29.81 -6.71
N PRO A 161 -32.77 30.08 -6.22
CA PRO A 161 -33.05 30.39 -4.80
C PRO A 161 -32.95 29.16 -3.87
N ILE A 162 -31.91 28.34 -4.03
CA ILE A 162 -31.64 27.19 -3.17
C ILE A 162 -30.99 27.69 -1.87
N PRO A 163 -31.45 27.24 -0.69
CA PRO A 163 -30.84 27.61 0.59
C PRO A 163 -29.38 27.17 0.66
N ALA A 164 -28.56 27.97 1.33
CA ALA A 164 -27.10 27.80 1.40
C ALA A 164 -26.65 26.39 1.82
N GLY A 165 -27.32 25.80 2.82
CA GLY A 165 -27.01 24.45 3.31
C GLY A 165 -27.22 23.36 2.27
N ARG A 166 -28.29 23.45 1.46
CA ARG A 166 -28.53 22.51 0.37
C ARG A 166 -27.47 22.63 -0.72
N ARG A 167 -27.06 23.86 -1.07
CA ARG A 167 -25.97 24.08 -2.05
C ARG A 167 -24.65 23.46 -1.57
N TYR A 168 -24.30 23.66 -0.31
CA TYR A 168 -23.11 23.08 0.31
C TYR A 168 -23.17 21.55 0.31
N PHE A 169 -24.30 20.97 0.74
CA PHE A 169 -24.48 19.53 0.76
C PHE A 169 -24.41 18.90 -0.65
N THR A 170 -25.03 19.53 -1.65
CA THR A 170 -24.95 19.07 -3.04
C THR A 170 -23.53 19.17 -3.59
N TYR A 171 -22.77 20.23 -3.24
CA TYR A 171 -21.35 20.32 -3.58
C TYR A 171 -20.52 19.20 -2.96
N LEU A 172 -20.74 18.89 -1.68
CA LEU A 172 -20.06 17.80 -0.99
C LEU A 172 -20.32 16.46 -1.68
N LEU A 173 -21.58 16.10 -1.89
CA LEU A 173 -21.94 14.83 -2.51
C LEU A 173 -21.37 14.68 -3.92
N LEU A 174 -21.42 15.75 -4.73
CA LEU A 174 -20.86 15.71 -6.08
C LEU A 174 -19.34 15.65 -6.08
N SER A 175 -18.66 16.35 -5.16
CA SER A 175 -17.20 16.31 -5.06
C SER A 175 -16.71 14.94 -4.60
N ILE A 176 -17.38 14.34 -3.62
CA ILE A 176 -17.09 12.99 -3.15
C ILE A 176 -17.38 11.98 -4.26
N GLY A 177 -18.57 12.04 -4.89
CA GLY A 177 -18.95 11.14 -5.97
C GLY A 177 -18.00 11.19 -7.16
N ASN A 178 -17.60 12.40 -7.59
CA ASN A 178 -16.59 12.56 -8.65
C ASN A 178 -15.24 11.98 -8.26
N SER A 179 -14.83 12.13 -7.00
CA SER A 179 -13.57 11.56 -6.51
C SER A 179 -13.62 10.04 -6.59
N VAL A 180 -14.70 9.42 -6.09
CA VAL A 180 -14.91 7.97 -6.16
C VAL A 180 -14.87 7.46 -7.60
N VAL A 181 -15.61 8.10 -8.51
CA VAL A 181 -15.63 7.70 -9.92
C VAL A 181 -14.23 7.78 -10.54
N LEU A 182 -13.47 8.84 -10.24
CA LEU A 182 -12.12 9.00 -10.76
C LEU A 182 -11.16 7.95 -10.19
N TYR A 183 -11.17 7.71 -8.87
CA TYR A 183 -10.34 6.67 -8.26
C TYR A 183 -10.67 5.29 -8.82
N SER A 184 -11.96 4.94 -8.90
CA SER A 184 -12.39 3.66 -9.45
C SER A 184 -11.96 3.51 -10.91
N ALA A 185 -12.05 4.56 -11.72
CA ALA A 185 -11.57 4.52 -13.10
C ALA A 185 -10.05 4.32 -13.19
N VAL A 186 -9.27 5.05 -12.39
CA VAL A 186 -7.80 4.94 -12.35
C VAL A 186 -7.39 3.55 -11.89
N VAL A 187 -7.94 3.06 -10.77
CA VAL A 187 -7.69 1.72 -10.25
C VAL A 187 -8.06 0.66 -11.26
N PHE A 188 -9.23 0.79 -11.90
CA PHE A 188 -9.67 -0.17 -12.92
C PHE A 188 -8.70 -0.22 -14.10
N ILE A 189 -8.25 0.92 -14.63
CA ILE A 189 -7.31 0.98 -15.76
C ILE A 189 -5.96 0.36 -15.37
N ILE A 190 -5.43 0.69 -14.20
CA ILE A 190 -4.14 0.18 -13.72
C ILE A 190 -4.20 -1.32 -13.46
N CYS A 191 -5.31 -1.83 -12.92
CA CYS A 191 -5.50 -3.24 -12.62
C CYS A 191 -5.98 -4.07 -13.81
N LEU A 192 -6.40 -3.44 -14.92
CA LEU A 192 -6.97 -4.15 -16.09
C LEU A 192 -6.02 -5.21 -16.65
N PRO A 193 -4.70 -4.96 -16.83
CA PRO A 193 -3.78 -5.99 -17.30
C PRO A 193 -3.69 -7.17 -16.32
N ALA A 194 -3.51 -6.89 -15.02
CA ALA A 194 -3.43 -7.93 -13.99
C ALA A 194 -4.73 -8.75 -13.93
N LEU A 195 -5.89 -8.10 -14.08
CA LEU A 195 -7.19 -8.75 -14.14
C LEU A 195 -7.34 -9.64 -15.38
N ALA A 196 -6.87 -9.19 -16.54
CA ALA A 196 -6.97 -9.90 -17.80
C ALA A 196 -6.02 -11.11 -17.87
N TYR A 197 -4.81 -11.00 -17.32
CA TYR A 197 -3.79 -12.05 -17.41
C TYR A 197 -3.77 -13.00 -16.20
N ASN A 198 -4.01 -12.48 -14.99
CA ASN A 198 -3.81 -13.22 -13.72
C ASN A 198 -5.10 -13.36 -12.89
N GLY A 199 -6.21 -12.76 -13.34
CA GLY A 199 -7.48 -12.77 -12.61
C GLY A 199 -7.50 -11.86 -11.38
N ILE A 200 -8.50 -12.05 -10.52
CA ILE A 200 -8.71 -11.21 -9.33
C ILE A 200 -7.77 -11.61 -8.18
N GLY A 201 -7.54 -12.91 -8.00
CA GLY A 201 -6.85 -13.47 -6.84
C GLY A 201 -7.76 -13.71 -5.65
N TYR A 202 -7.24 -14.35 -4.61
CA TYR A 202 -7.97 -14.67 -3.37
C TYR A 202 -7.88 -13.53 -2.36
N LEU A 203 -9.00 -12.89 -2.02
CA LEU A 203 -9.02 -11.80 -1.05
C LEU A 203 -8.57 -12.21 0.36
N GLU A 204 -8.65 -13.50 0.68
CA GLU A 204 -8.19 -14.08 1.95
C GLU A 204 -6.69 -14.34 2.00
N TYR A 205 -5.96 -14.04 0.93
CA TYR A 205 -4.51 -14.20 0.91
C TYR A 205 -3.87 -13.39 2.05
N PRO A 206 -2.99 -14.01 2.86
CA PRO A 206 -2.46 -13.41 4.06
C PRO A 206 -1.54 -12.23 3.75
N VAL A 207 -1.67 -11.19 4.55
CA VAL A 207 -0.80 -10.02 4.55
C VAL A 207 -0.38 -9.80 5.99
N ALA A 208 0.93 -9.76 6.27
CA ALA A 208 1.44 -9.32 7.55
C ALA A 208 2.09 -7.94 7.40
N MET A 209 2.16 -7.21 8.51
CA MET A 209 2.86 -5.92 8.60
C MET A 209 3.54 -5.80 9.96
N LEU A 210 4.67 -5.10 10.00
CA LEU A 210 5.33 -4.75 11.26
C LEU A 210 4.79 -3.42 11.75
N GLN A 211 4.12 -3.46 12.90
CA GLN A 211 3.44 -2.30 13.46
C GLN A 211 3.68 -2.23 14.98
N GLY A 212 4.30 -1.13 15.44
CA GLY A 212 4.50 -0.86 16.87
C GLY A 212 5.30 -1.93 17.61
N GLY A 213 6.34 -2.48 16.97
CA GLY A 213 7.20 -3.52 17.54
C GLY A 213 6.63 -4.94 17.49
N GLY A 214 5.49 -5.16 16.82
CA GLY A 214 4.89 -6.49 16.66
C GLY A 214 4.37 -6.77 15.24
N VAL A 215 4.03 -8.04 15.00
CA VAL A 215 3.46 -8.50 13.73
C VAL A 215 1.95 -8.40 13.79
N THR A 216 1.36 -7.66 12.86
CA THR A 216 -0.10 -7.61 12.68
C THR A 216 -0.47 -8.37 11.42
N GLU A 217 -1.36 -9.34 11.56
CA GLU A 217 -1.87 -10.14 10.46
C GLU A 217 -3.18 -9.57 9.91
N SER A 218 -3.32 -9.67 8.60
CA SER A 218 -4.47 -9.20 7.84
C SER A 218 -4.62 -10.05 6.58
N THR A 219 -5.54 -9.66 5.72
CA THR A 219 -5.73 -10.22 4.39
C THR A 219 -5.71 -9.12 3.34
N VAL A 220 -5.46 -9.48 2.09
CA VAL A 220 -5.51 -8.54 0.96
C VAL A 220 -6.85 -7.80 0.94
N GLY A 221 -7.97 -8.51 1.11
CA GLY A 221 -9.30 -7.93 1.09
C GLY A 221 -9.51 -6.88 2.19
N LEU A 222 -9.05 -7.17 3.41
CA LEU A 222 -9.18 -6.26 4.53
C LEU A 222 -8.29 -5.02 4.35
N SER A 223 -7.04 -5.21 3.93
CA SER A 223 -6.10 -4.11 3.63
C SER A 223 -6.64 -3.19 2.53
N LEU A 224 -7.22 -3.76 1.46
CA LEU A 224 -7.87 -2.98 0.40
C LEU A 224 -9.09 -2.21 0.93
N ALA A 225 -9.96 -2.85 1.70
CA ALA A 225 -11.15 -2.19 2.25
C ALA A 225 -10.77 -0.99 3.15
N GLN A 226 -9.74 -1.14 3.98
CA GLN A 226 -9.21 -0.06 4.82
C GLN A 226 -8.57 1.05 3.98
N SER A 227 -7.82 0.71 2.93
CA SER A 227 -7.22 1.67 1.99
C SER A 227 -8.29 2.49 1.27
N PHE A 228 -9.32 1.85 0.72
CA PHE A 228 -10.44 2.55 0.08
C PHE A 228 -11.23 3.43 1.05
N THR A 229 -11.47 2.95 2.27
CA THR A 229 -12.13 3.74 3.32
C THR A 229 -11.32 4.99 3.63
N SER A 230 -9.99 4.90 3.67
CA SER A 230 -9.10 6.02 3.91
C SER A 230 -9.15 7.07 2.79
N VAL A 231 -9.14 6.61 1.54
CA VAL A 231 -9.32 7.48 0.36
C VAL A 231 -10.67 8.21 0.39
N LEU A 232 -11.75 7.53 0.78
CA LEU A 232 -13.08 8.12 0.93
C LEU A 232 -13.12 9.18 2.04
N LEU A 233 -12.52 8.89 3.19
CA LEU A 233 -12.46 9.83 4.31
C LEU A 233 -11.68 11.09 3.94
N VAL A 234 -10.53 10.94 3.28
CA VAL A 234 -9.74 12.10 2.84
C VAL A 234 -10.46 12.89 1.75
N SER A 235 -11.11 12.22 0.80
CA SER A 235 -11.93 12.90 -0.22
C SER A 235 -13.07 13.70 0.43
N SER A 236 -13.70 13.14 1.46
CA SER A 236 -14.77 13.81 2.21
C SER A 236 -14.26 15.03 2.98
N LEU A 237 -13.11 14.91 3.64
CA LEU A 237 -12.46 16.02 4.34
C LEU A 237 -12.04 17.11 3.35
N SER A 238 -11.50 16.73 2.19
CA SER A 238 -11.10 17.63 1.10
C SER A 238 -12.28 18.44 0.60
N ALA A 239 -13.39 17.78 0.34
CA ALA A 239 -14.63 18.42 -0.07
C ALA A 239 -15.16 19.35 1.03
N ALA A 240 -15.12 18.95 2.31
CA ALA A 240 -15.55 19.78 3.43
C ALA A 240 -14.71 21.05 3.57
N LEU A 241 -13.39 20.93 3.58
CA LEU A 241 -12.48 22.06 3.69
C LEU A 241 -12.64 23.01 2.49
N MET A 242 -12.63 22.50 1.26
CA MET A 242 -12.83 23.34 0.08
C MET A 242 -14.24 23.98 0.05
N GLY A 243 -15.22 23.26 0.59
CA GLY A 243 -16.59 23.70 0.78
C GLY A 243 -16.72 24.90 1.74
N LEU A 244 -16.03 24.87 2.87
CA LEU A 244 -16.03 25.95 3.86
C LEU A 244 -15.56 27.28 3.26
N PHE A 245 -14.61 27.20 2.32
CA PHE A 245 -14.05 28.37 1.65
C PHE A 245 -14.71 28.69 0.30
N LEU A 246 -15.84 28.05 -0.06
CA LEU A 246 -16.60 28.32 -1.29
C LEU A 246 -16.98 29.80 -1.46
N ARG A 247 -17.11 30.57 -0.37
CA ARG A 247 -17.52 31.97 -0.37
C ARG A 247 -16.38 32.98 -0.25
N CYS A 248 -15.16 32.51 0.00
CA CYS A 248 -14.00 33.35 0.24
C CYS A 248 -13.03 33.16 -0.93
N ASP A 249 -13.11 34.03 -1.94
CA ASP A 249 -12.35 33.92 -3.19
C ASP A 249 -10.82 33.95 -2.99
N GLY A 250 -10.32 34.55 -1.90
CA GLY A 250 -8.90 34.56 -1.54
C GLY A 250 -8.41 33.38 -0.69
N TRP A 251 -9.32 32.55 -0.14
CA TRP A 251 -8.99 31.55 0.88
C TRP A 251 -8.91 30.12 0.33
N ALA A 252 -9.13 29.94 -0.97
CA ALA A 252 -8.96 28.67 -1.66
C ALA A 252 -7.51 28.14 -1.54
N PHE A 253 -6.55 29.05 -1.63
CA PHE A 253 -5.13 28.76 -1.42
C PHE A 253 -4.84 28.39 0.04
N VAL A 254 -5.53 29.02 1.00
CA VAL A 254 -5.41 28.68 2.42
C VAL A 254 -5.96 27.27 2.71
N SER A 255 -7.09 26.89 2.08
CA SER A 255 -7.62 25.51 2.19
C SER A 255 -6.62 24.48 1.67
N LEU A 256 -5.96 24.81 0.56
CA LEU A 256 -4.92 23.98 -0.04
C LEU A 256 -3.70 23.88 0.88
N LEU A 257 -3.23 24.99 1.47
CA LEU A 257 -2.12 24.98 2.43
C LEU A 257 -2.43 24.17 3.68
N ILE A 258 -3.62 24.31 4.26
CA ILE A 258 -4.06 23.52 5.43
C ILE A 258 -4.03 22.03 5.10
N LEU A 259 -4.54 21.65 3.92
CA LEU A 259 -4.58 20.25 3.51
C LEU A 259 -3.24 19.66 3.13
N VAL A 260 -2.39 20.44 2.46
CA VAL A 260 -1.00 20.07 2.22
C VAL A 260 -0.30 19.87 3.57
N GLY A 261 -0.51 20.77 4.54
CA GLY A 261 0.00 20.63 5.90
C GLY A 261 -0.42 19.32 6.57
N PHE A 262 -1.71 18.96 6.51
CA PHE A 262 -2.21 17.68 7.04
C PHE A 262 -1.66 16.46 6.29
N SER A 263 -1.51 16.53 4.96
CA SER A 263 -0.96 15.45 4.16
C SER A 263 0.52 15.19 4.42
N LEU A 264 1.28 16.24 4.77
CA LEU A 264 2.70 16.16 5.06
C LEU A 264 2.99 15.84 6.53
N LEU A 265 2.00 15.95 7.40
CA LEU A 265 2.08 15.66 8.83
C LEU A 265 2.67 14.25 9.12
N PRO A 266 2.20 13.17 8.48
CA PRO A 266 2.80 11.84 8.65
C PRO A 266 4.20 11.68 8.04
N MET A 267 4.60 12.59 7.16
CA MET A 267 5.95 12.63 6.58
C MET A 267 6.94 13.40 7.46
N THR A 268 6.50 14.00 8.57
CA THR A 268 7.40 14.72 9.47
C THR A 268 8.17 13.75 10.39
N PRO A 269 9.46 13.99 10.65
CA PRO A 269 10.30 13.10 11.46
C PRO A 269 9.80 12.90 12.89
N LEU A 270 8.94 13.79 13.40
CA LEU A 270 8.22 13.63 14.67
C LEU A 270 7.32 12.39 14.68
N PHE A 271 6.86 11.89 13.53
CA PHE A 271 6.12 10.64 13.40
C PHE A 271 7.00 9.41 13.17
N PHE A 272 8.28 9.60 12.86
CA PHE A 272 9.25 8.52 12.65
C PHE A 272 10.02 8.17 13.93
N GLY A 273 10.10 9.08 14.90
CA GLY A 273 10.85 8.92 16.14
C GLY A 273 10.01 8.62 17.39
N LEU A 274 8.72 8.33 17.23
CA LEU A 274 7.85 7.93 18.34
C LEU A 274 8.15 6.47 18.69
N GLY A 275 8.45 6.19 19.96
CA GLY A 275 8.57 4.80 20.44
C GLY A 275 7.27 4.01 20.25
N ASP A 276 7.34 2.68 20.35
CA ASP A 276 6.25 1.75 20.01
C ASP A 276 4.90 2.11 20.65
N ALA A 277 4.90 2.57 21.90
CA ALA A 277 3.68 2.97 22.61
C ALA A 277 3.00 4.22 22.00
N ALA A 278 3.77 5.18 21.52
CA ALA A 278 3.23 6.41 20.95
C ALA A 278 2.81 6.22 19.48
N MET A 279 3.47 5.31 18.77
CA MET A 279 3.00 4.82 17.46
C MET A 279 1.69 4.03 17.62
N GLY A 280 1.59 3.15 18.62
CA GLY A 280 0.34 2.45 18.96
C GLY A 280 -0.83 3.41 19.23
N ALA A 281 -0.59 4.49 19.98
CA ALA A 281 -1.60 5.53 20.21
C ALA A 281 -1.98 6.29 18.92
N PHE A 282 -1.01 6.59 18.04
CA PHE A 282 -1.30 7.21 16.74
C PHE A 282 -2.13 6.31 15.82
N TYR A 283 -1.85 5.01 15.77
CA TYR A 283 -2.61 4.04 14.98
C TYR A 283 -4.06 3.91 15.45
N SER A 284 -4.32 4.16 16.74
CA SER A 284 -5.68 4.24 17.29
C SER A 284 -6.40 5.58 17.01
N SER A 285 -5.69 6.57 16.47
CA SER A 285 -6.22 7.92 16.24
C SER A 285 -6.90 8.03 14.86
N PRO A 286 -7.92 8.91 14.70
CA PRO A 286 -8.49 9.21 13.39
C PRO A 286 -7.48 9.80 12.37
N LEU A 287 -6.33 10.29 12.84
CA LEU A 287 -5.28 10.85 11.99
C LEU A 287 -4.47 9.77 11.26
N ALA A 288 -4.56 8.52 11.70
CA ALA A 288 -3.98 7.35 11.03
C ALA A 288 -4.38 7.24 9.55
N VAL A 289 -5.55 7.77 9.18
CA VAL A 289 -6.06 7.82 7.80
C VAL A 289 -5.13 8.59 6.86
N PHE A 290 -4.34 9.53 7.37
CA PHE A 290 -3.38 10.29 6.55
C PHE A 290 -2.10 9.51 6.23
N ASP A 291 -1.81 8.44 6.97
CA ASP A 291 -0.66 7.56 6.76
C ASP A 291 -1.10 6.10 6.57
N PHE A 292 -2.15 5.94 5.79
CA PHE A 292 -2.87 4.67 5.68
C PHE A 292 -1.96 3.53 5.18
N ASN A 293 -0.91 3.84 4.40
CA ASN A 293 0.11 2.88 3.97
C ASN A 293 0.83 2.24 5.17
N ARG A 294 1.08 3.03 6.21
CA ARG A 294 1.74 2.55 7.42
C ARG A 294 0.83 1.88 8.42
N VAL A 295 -0.44 2.24 8.39
CA VAL A 295 -1.41 1.76 9.38
C VAL A 295 -2.08 0.46 8.94
N PHE A 296 -2.37 0.32 7.65
CA PHE A 296 -3.12 -0.82 7.11
C PHE A 296 -2.26 -1.78 6.29
N GLY A 297 -0.99 -1.43 6.07
CA GLY A 297 -0.04 -2.19 5.28
C GLY A 297 -0.53 -2.47 3.86
N GLY A 298 0.13 -3.41 3.20
CA GLY A 298 -0.32 -3.94 1.92
C GLY A 298 0.48 -5.18 1.53
N PHE A 299 0.03 -5.84 0.49
CA PHE A 299 0.70 -7.03 -0.02
C PHE A 299 2.15 -6.71 -0.46
N SER A 300 3.11 -7.55 -0.06
CA SER A 300 4.44 -7.61 -0.65
C SER A 300 4.63 -8.98 -1.29
N TYR A 301 5.15 -9.02 -2.52
CA TYR A 301 5.57 -10.29 -3.11
C TYR A 301 6.94 -10.68 -2.56
N VAL A 302 7.23 -11.97 -2.68
CA VAL A 302 8.10 -12.66 -1.73
C VAL A 302 9.36 -13.22 -2.39
N ALA A 303 9.55 -13.11 -3.71
CA ALA A 303 10.61 -13.87 -4.37
C ALA A 303 11.82 -13.08 -4.91
N ASP A 304 11.85 -11.75 -4.97
CA ASP A 304 13.12 -11.05 -5.23
C ASP A 304 12.99 -9.53 -5.10
N ILE A 305 13.93 -8.88 -4.39
CA ILE A 305 13.98 -7.41 -4.27
C ILE A 305 14.85 -6.80 -5.36
N GLU A 306 15.89 -7.52 -5.84
CA GLU A 306 16.81 -6.97 -6.85
C GLU A 306 16.12 -6.75 -8.20
N ASN A 307 15.08 -7.54 -8.48
CA ASN A 307 14.28 -7.47 -9.69
C ASN A 307 12.87 -6.91 -9.44
N ALA A 308 12.68 -6.11 -8.39
CA ALA A 308 11.46 -5.36 -8.15
C ALA A 308 11.25 -4.24 -9.19
N HIS A 309 11.22 -4.61 -10.47
CA HIS A 309 10.67 -3.82 -11.54
C HIS A 309 9.19 -3.63 -11.22
N ILE A 310 8.88 -2.52 -10.55
CA ILE A 310 7.54 -1.94 -10.63
C ILE A 310 7.21 -1.95 -12.12
N LEU A 311 6.13 -2.64 -12.51
CA LEU A 311 5.72 -2.79 -13.91
C LEU A 311 5.57 -1.45 -14.64
N ILE A 312 5.58 -0.37 -13.87
CA ILE A 312 5.45 0.97 -14.33
C ILE A 312 6.56 1.74 -13.63
N ASP A 313 7.55 2.23 -14.41
CA ASP A 313 8.45 3.28 -13.93
C ASP A 313 7.59 4.30 -13.19
N LEU A 314 8.05 4.79 -12.03
CA LEU A 314 7.35 5.85 -11.31
C LEU A 314 6.97 6.99 -12.28
N ASP A 315 7.83 7.23 -13.27
CA ASP A 315 7.62 8.12 -14.40
C ASP A 315 6.45 7.74 -15.31
N LEU A 316 6.20 6.46 -15.60
CA LEU A 316 5.06 6.02 -16.41
C LEU A 316 3.75 6.00 -15.60
N ILE A 317 3.74 5.75 -14.27
CA ILE A 317 2.56 5.94 -13.40
C ILE A 317 2.27 7.43 -13.29
N LEU A 318 3.30 8.25 -13.04
CA LEU A 318 3.14 9.70 -12.95
C LEU A 318 2.72 10.26 -14.31
N PHE A 319 3.29 9.78 -15.42
CA PHE A 319 2.94 10.20 -16.77
C PHE A 319 1.56 9.72 -17.19
N THR A 320 1.14 8.48 -16.88
CA THR A 320 -0.23 8.00 -17.18
C THR A 320 -1.26 8.63 -16.25
N ALA A 321 -0.98 8.81 -14.96
CA ALA A 321 -1.84 9.54 -14.03
C ALA A 321 -1.94 11.02 -14.42
N CYS A 322 -0.82 11.68 -14.79
CA CYS A 322 -0.84 13.04 -15.30
C CYS A 322 -1.55 13.14 -16.65
N ALA A 323 -1.27 12.26 -17.60
CA ALA A 323 -1.93 12.22 -18.90
C ALA A 323 -3.42 11.93 -18.78
N PHE A 324 -3.82 11.09 -17.81
CA PHE A 324 -5.22 10.76 -17.55
C PHE A 324 -5.93 11.88 -16.79
N VAL A 325 -5.29 12.52 -15.80
CA VAL A 325 -5.81 13.75 -15.16
C VAL A 325 -5.94 14.86 -16.19
N ILE A 326 -4.97 15.02 -17.09
CA ILE A 326 -5.03 15.96 -18.22
C ILE A 326 -6.19 15.57 -19.15
N ALA A 327 -6.35 14.30 -19.52
CA ALA A 327 -7.43 13.83 -20.37
C ALA A 327 -8.81 14.03 -19.72
N CYS A 328 -8.96 13.76 -18.42
CA CYS A 328 -10.20 14.00 -17.67
C CYS A 328 -10.50 15.49 -17.48
N VAL A 329 -9.47 16.32 -17.26
CA VAL A 329 -9.62 17.78 -17.23
C VAL A 329 -10.01 18.30 -18.62
N LEU A 330 -9.41 17.77 -19.69
CA LEU A 330 -9.75 18.11 -21.07
C LEU A 330 -11.17 17.64 -21.43
N LEU A 331 -11.58 16.44 -21.03
CA LEU A 331 -12.95 15.94 -21.20
C LEU A 331 -13.95 16.80 -20.42
N GLY A 332 -13.63 17.18 -19.18
CA GLY A 332 -14.44 18.12 -18.41
C GLY A 332 -14.54 19.50 -19.07
N VAL A 333 -13.46 19.98 -19.69
CA VAL A 333 -13.43 21.22 -20.48
C VAL A 333 -14.27 21.08 -21.75
N VAL A 334 -14.17 19.97 -22.48
CA VAL A 334 -14.94 19.70 -23.71
C VAL A 334 -16.43 19.56 -23.40
N VAL A 335 -16.81 18.85 -22.33
CA VAL A 335 -18.20 18.74 -21.88
C VAL A 335 -18.74 20.10 -21.44
N CYS A 336 -17.95 20.90 -20.71
CA CYS A 336 -18.33 22.28 -20.37
C CYS A 336 -18.44 23.19 -21.59
N ALA A 337 -17.57 23.02 -22.59
CA ALA A 337 -17.58 23.80 -23.83
C ALA A 337 -18.78 23.42 -24.72
N ALA A 338 -19.08 22.12 -24.86
CA ALA A 338 -20.25 21.61 -25.56
C ALA A 338 -21.56 22.08 -24.90
N TYR A 339 -21.60 22.10 -23.56
CA TYR A 339 -22.75 22.62 -22.82
C TYR A 339 -22.95 24.14 -23.00
N LYS A 340 -21.85 24.92 -23.08
CA LYS A 340 -21.91 26.36 -23.41
C LYS A 340 -22.27 26.62 -24.88
N GLY A 341 -21.78 25.79 -25.81
CA GLY A 341 -22.10 25.88 -27.24
C GLY A 341 -23.56 25.57 -27.56
N GLY A 342 -24.13 24.52 -26.94
CA GLY A 342 -25.55 24.19 -27.08
C GLY A 342 -26.50 25.27 -26.59
N ARG A 343 -26.10 26.06 -25.58
CA ARG A 343 -26.87 27.23 -25.11
C ARG A 343 -26.81 28.43 -26.05
N ARG A 344 -25.75 28.60 -26.84
CA ARG A 344 -25.65 29.68 -27.82
C ARG A 344 -26.55 29.43 -29.03
N ASN A 345 -26.70 28.18 -29.44
CA ASN A 345 -27.56 27.79 -30.56
C ASN A 345 -29.04 27.69 -30.20
N ALA A 346 -29.39 27.60 -28.92
CA ALA A 346 -30.77 27.63 -28.43
C ALA A 346 -31.30 29.05 -28.14
N ALA A 347 -30.46 30.08 -28.31
CA ALA A 347 -30.77 31.49 -28.05
C ALA A 347 -30.79 32.34 -29.34
N THR A 348 -30.78 31.69 -30.50
CA THR A 348 -30.98 32.25 -31.85
C THR A 348 -32.21 31.63 -32.47
#